data_AF-A0A7J9QDI5-F1
#
_entry.id   AF-A0A7J9QDI5-F1
#
_cell.length_a   1.000
_cell.length_b   1.000
_cell.length_c   1.000
_cell.angle_alpha   90.00
_cell.angle_beta   90.00
_cell.angle_gamma   90.00
#
_symmetry.space_group_name_H-M   'P 1'
#
loop_
_entity.id
_entity.type
_entity.pdbx_description
1 polymer ?
#
loop_
_entity_poly.entity_id
_entity_poly.type
_entity_poly.pdbx_seq_one_letter_code
_entity_poly.pdbx_strand_id
1 'polypeptide(L)'
;MVFGWGKKKQEEKPKEEIPQTKDVSLDDVENIVSDLDKLRESQTVSEVKHLRNSTAPLIDDLIKVGNVLEKDTLNVDDIDKHLAIIVVRGKKQVIDVIKKGVVSLPEVSSIEDAKKLDNSLNQILKKVGDVLGRQTRVIHIFAKKYATQLKDNLEVMNQNHSNIHDILQNFENTQSTSGEILDALKKIESLKSTKIEKTQKIVDTNNELESTKEHLTTIEKSIYEIKSSDEYRKY
;
A
#
# COMPACT_ATOMS: atom_id res chain seq x y z
N MET A 1 14.06 -24.64 -58.21
CA MET A 1 14.31 -24.81 -56.77
C MET A 1 13.01 -24.50 -56.03
N VAL A 2 12.37 -25.51 -55.47
CA VAL A 2 11.07 -25.41 -54.78
C VAL A 2 11.37 -25.25 -53.30
N PHE A 3 11.17 -24.05 -52.76
CA PHE A 3 11.34 -23.77 -51.34
C PHE A 3 10.12 -24.28 -50.57
N GLY A 4 10.29 -25.39 -49.87
CA GLY A 4 9.31 -25.96 -48.96
C GLY A 4 9.01 -25.00 -47.80
N TRP A 5 7.76 -24.57 -47.70
CA TRP A 5 7.26 -23.86 -46.53
C TRP A 5 7.20 -24.84 -45.35
N GLY A 6 8.16 -24.69 -44.44
CA GLY A 6 8.16 -25.37 -43.15
C GLY A 6 6.88 -25.05 -42.36
N LYS A 7 6.24 -26.08 -41.84
CA LYS A 7 5.07 -25.98 -40.96
C LYS A 7 5.39 -25.07 -39.77
N LYS A 8 4.72 -23.93 -39.66
CA LYS A 8 4.72 -23.10 -38.44
C LYS A 8 4.18 -23.96 -37.29
N LYS A 9 4.96 -24.08 -36.22
CA LYS A 9 4.45 -24.57 -34.92
C LYS A 9 3.27 -23.68 -34.54
N GLN A 10 2.14 -24.30 -34.23
CA GLN A 10 0.99 -23.60 -33.67
C GLN A 10 1.46 -22.97 -32.35
N GLU A 11 1.40 -21.64 -32.28
CA GLU A 11 1.48 -20.91 -31.02
C GLU A 11 0.35 -21.45 -30.12
N GLU A 12 0.73 -22.07 -29.00
CA GLU A 12 -0.21 -22.41 -27.95
C GLU A 12 -0.91 -21.12 -27.52
N LYS A 13 -2.19 -21.01 -27.87
CA LYS A 13 -3.05 -19.93 -27.37
C LYS A 13 -2.94 -19.91 -25.84
N PRO A 14 -2.83 -18.72 -25.22
CA PRO A 14 -2.90 -18.61 -23.77
C PRO A 14 -4.18 -19.33 -23.30
N LYS A 15 -4.05 -20.38 -22.50
CA LYS A 15 -5.20 -20.98 -21.85
C LYS A 15 -5.82 -19.88 -20.98
N GLU A 16 -7.05 -19.49 -21.29
CA GLU A 16 -7.88 -18.74 -20.35
C GLU A 16 -7.97 -19.57 -19.06
N GLU A 17 -7.27 -19.15 -18.02
CA GLU A 17 -7.42 -19.71 -16.69
C GLU A 17 -8.82 -19.33 -16.19
N ILE A 18 -9.76 -20.26 -16.34
CA ILE A 18 -11.08 -20.18 -15.73
C ILE A 18 -10.82 -20.01 -14.23
N PRO A 19 -11.32 -18.95 -13.57
CA PRO A 19 -11.09 -18.73 -12.15
C PRO A 19 -11.73 -19.89 -11.37
N GLN A 20 -10.89 -20.83 -10.95
CA GLN A 20 -11.30 -21.87 -10.03
C GLN A 20 -11.51 -21.20 -8.67
N THR A 21 -12.75 -21.17 -8.20
CA THR A 21 -13.05 -20.90 -6.78
C THR A 21 -12.32 -21.95 -5.96
N LYS A 22 -11.22 -21.53 -5.34
CA LYS A 22 -10.47 -22.33 -4.37
C LYS A 22 -11.14 -22.13 -3.01
N ASP A 23 -11.64 -23.21 -2.43
CA ASP A 23 -12.06 -23.21 -1.04
C ASP A 23 -10.81 -23.10 -0.16
N VAL A 24 -10.82 -22.16 0.79
CA VAL A 24 -9.71 -21.91 1.72
C VAL A 24 -10.15 -22.32 3.12
N SER A 25 -9.38 -23.17 3.79
CA SER A 25 -9.62 -23.48 5.20
C SER A 25 -9.32 -22.27 6.07
N LEU A 26 -10.11 -22.04 7.13
CA LEU A 26 -9.88 -20.93 8.06
C LEU A 26 -8.50 -21.03 8.73
N ASP A 27 -8.03 -22.26 8.97
CA ASP A 27 -6.72 -22.52 9.58
C ASP A 27 -5.55 -22.08 8.68
N ASP A 28 -5.78 -22.02 7.35
CA ASP A 28 -4.76 -21.64 6.37
C ASP A 28 -4.70 -20.11 6.15
N VAL A 29 -5.73 -19.37 6.56
CA VAL A 29 -5.87 -17.94 6.22
C VAL A 29 -4.73 -17.11 6.79
N GLU A 30 -4.27 -17.37 8.02
CA GLU A 30 -3.16 -16.61 8.62
C GLU A 30 -1.87 -16.75 7.81
N ASN A 31 -1.55 -17.98 7.37
CA ASN A 31 -0.38 -18.24 6.53
C ASN A 31 -0.50 -17.57 5.16
N ILE A 32 -1.68 -17.65 4.54
CA ILE A 32 -1.95 -17.03 3.24
C ILE A 32 -1.79 -15.51 3.33
N VAL A 33 -2.35 -14.87 4.37
CA VAL A 33 -2.20 -13.43 4.60
C VAL A 33 -0.73 -13.05 4.80
N SER A 34 0.02 -13.81 5.60
CA SER A 34 1.45 -13.56 5.80
C SER A 34 2.26 -13.66 4.51
N ASP A 35 1.98 -14.65 3.68
CA ASP A 35 2.67 -14.84 2.40
C ASP A 35 2.31 -13.74 1.39
N LEU A 36 1.04 -13.32 1.35
CA LEU A 36 0.60 -12.19 0.55
C LEU A 36 1.25 -10.88 1.00
N ASP A 37 1.37 -10.64 2.31
CA ASP A 37 2.02 -9.46 2.85
C ASP A 37 3.50 -9.39 2.43
N LYS A 38 4.25 -10.49 2.57
CA LYS A 38 5.66 -10.57 2.11
C LYS A 38 5.78 -10.37 0.59
N LEU A 39 4.88 -10.98 -0.18
CA LEU A 39 4.84 -10.81 -1.62
C LEU A 39 4.60 -9.34 -1.97
N ARG A 40 3.61 -8.71 -1.34
CA ARG A 40 3.25 -7.31 -1.57
C ARG A 40 4.38 -6.37 -1.17
N GLU A 41 5.07 -6.64 -0.06
CA GLU A 41 6.26 -5.90 0.36
C GLU A 41 7.35 -5.93 -0.72
N SER A 42 7.72 -7.13 -1.18
CA SER A 42 8.76 -7.31 -2.20
C SER A 42 8.41 -6.66 -3.55
N GLN A 43 7.14 -6.73 -3.96
CA GLN A 43 6.62 -6.07 -5.17
C GLN A 43 6.69 -4.56 -5.04
N THR A 44 6.19 -4.02 -3.93
CA THR A 44 6.19 -2.58 -3.64
C THR A 44 7.61 -2.01 -3.69
N VAL A 45 8.56 -2.66 -3.02
CA VAL A 45 9.97 -2.26 -3.03
C VAL A 45 10.53 -2.27 -4.46
N SER A 46 10.20 -3.29 -5.26
CA SER A 46 10.69 -3.42 -6.64
C SER A 46 10.11 -2.36 -7.58
N GLU A 47 8.80 -2.10 -7.49
CA GLU A 47 8.10 -1.09 -8.28
C GLU A 47 8.62 0.32 -7.95
N VAL A 48 8.73 0.66 -6.66
CA VAL A 48 9.27 1.95 -6.22
C VAL A 48 10.74 2.10 -6.61
N LYS A 49 11.54 1.04 -6.50
CA LYS A 49 12.94 1.04 -6.95
C LYS A 49 13.07 1.29 -8.44
N HIS A 50 12.17 0.73 -9.26
CA HIS A 50 12.13 1.01 -10.69
C HIS A 50 11.84 2.49 -10.96
N LEU A 51 10.82 3.07 -10.30
CA LEU A 51 10.48 4.50 -10.42
C LEU A 51 11.60 5.42 -9.90
N ARG A 52 12.30 5.02 -8.84
CA ARG A 52 13.49 5.71 -8.35
C ARG A 52 14.56 5.75 -9.42
N ASN A 53 14.84 4.62 -10.06
CA ASN A 53 15.90 4.50 -11.07
C ASN A 53 15.57 5.25 -12.36
N SER A 54 14.29 5.36 -12.75
CA SER A 54 13.87 6.23 -13.85
C SER A 54 13.93 7.71 -13.50
N THR A 55 13.78 8.07 -12.21
CA THR A 55 13.81 9.45 -11.72
C THR A 55 15.24 9.96 -11.46
N ALA A 56 16.16 9.08 -11.06
CA ALA A 56 17.56 9.42 -10.79
C ALA A 56 18.27 10.18 -11.94
N PRO A 57 18.19 9.77 -13.23
CA PRO A 57 18.82 10.54 -14.30
C PRO A 57 18.20 11.93 -14.49
N LEU A 58 16.90 12.11 -14.18
CA LEU A 58 16.23 13.41 -14.25
C LEU A 58 16.77 14.37 -13.18
N ILE A 59 17.04 13.84 -11.99
CA ILE A 59 17.71 14.57 -10.90
C ILE A 59 19.13 14.99 -11.31
N ASP A 60 19.89 14.10 -11.92
CA ASP A 60 21.23 14.42 -12.43
C ASP A 60 21.18 15.50 -13.51
N ASP A 61 20.18 15.46 -14.39
CA ASP A 61 19.98 16.47 -15.41
C ASP A 61 19.61 17.84 -14.82
N LEU A 62 18.81 17.89 -13.74
CA LEU A 62 18.58 19.14 -13.02
C LEU A 62 19.90 19.72 -12.47
N ILE A 63 20.75 18.89 -11.86
CA ILE A 63 22.05 19.31 -11.34
C ILE A 63 22.96 19.81 -12.48
N LYS A 64 23.01 19.10 -13.61
CA LYS A 64 23.76 19.54 -14.80
C LYS A 64 23.28 20.90 -15.30
N VAL A 65 21.96 21.10 -15.41
CA VAL A 65 21.40 22.40 -15.82
C VAL A 65 21.83 23.49 -14.84
N GLY A 66 21.73 23.27 -13.53
CA GLY A 66 22.22 24.23 -12.53
C GLY A 66 23.69 24.63 -12.71
N ASN A 67 24.56 23.66 -12.99
CA ASN A 67 25.99 23.88 -13.22
C ASN A 67 26.27 24.61 -14.54
N VAL A 68 25.53 24.31 -15.60
CA VAL A 68 25.67 25.00 -16.90
C VAL A 68 25.20 26.45 -16.79
N LEU A 69 24.07 26.68 -16.12
CA LEU A 69 23.55 28.02 -15.89
C LEU A 69 24.52 28.91 -15.11
N GLU A 70 25.29 28.34 -14.18
CA GLU A 70 26.31 29.08 -13.43
C GLU A 70 27.48 29.56 -14.32
N LYS A 71 27.87 28.74 -15.31
CA LYS A 71 28.97 29.05 -16.24
C LYS A 71 28.54 29.96 -17.39
N ASP A 72 27.25 29.97 -17.72
CA ASP A 72 26.72 30.77 -18.82
C ASP A 72 26.71 32.25 -18.41
N THR A 73 27.48 33.11 -19.09
CA THR A 73 27.40 34.55 -18.89
C THR A 73 26.25 35.11 -19.69
N LEU A 74 25.27 35.71 -19.01
CA LEU A 74 24.16 36.42 -19.65
C LEU A 74 24.73 37.55 -20.51
N ASN A 75 24.40 37.56 -21.80
CA ASN A 75 24.67 38.71 -22.65
C ASN A 75 23.61 39.77 -22.33
N VAL A 76 23.96 40.72 -21.47
CA VAL A 76 23.02 41.70 -20.90
C VAL A 76 22.97 43.00 -21.70
N ASP A 77 23.80 43.13 -22.74
CA ASP A 77 23.97 44.36 -23.52
C ASP A 77 22.71 44.77 -24.28
N ASP A 78 21.86 43.80 -24.65
CA ASP A 78 20.58 44.03 -25.34
C ASP A 78 19.38 44.17 -24.37
N ILE A 79 19.63 44.16 -23.05
CA ILE A 79 18.58 44.15 -22.01
C ILE A 79 18.59 45.49 -21.26
N ASP A 80 17.41 46.06 -21.03
CA ASP A 80 17.23 47.24 -20.17
C ASP A 80 17.94 47.06 -18.80
N LYS A 81 18.62 48.10 -18.32
CA LYS A 81 19.44 48.06 -17.10
C LYS A 81 18.67 47.62 -15.84
N HIS A 82 17.39 47.95 -15.74
CA HIS A 82 16.56 47.52 -14.60
C HIS A 82 16.12 46.06 -14.75
N LEU A 83 15.80 45.62 -15.98
CA LEU A 83 15.51 44.21 -16.27
C LEU A 83 16.72 43.32 -16.07
N ALA A 84 17.91 43.79 -16.46
CA ALA A 84 19.19 43.12 -16.24
C ALA A 84 19.40 42.71 -14.78
N ILE A 85 19.16 43.65 -13.84
CA ILE A 85 19.31 43.41 -12.39
C ILE A 85 18.34 42.31 -11.91
N ILE A 86 17.09 42.35 -12.37
CA ILE A 86 16.07 41.35 -12.00
C ILE A 86 16.44 39.97 -12.54
N VAL A 87 16.91 39.91 -13.80
CA VAL A 87 17.28 38.66 -14.46
C VAL A 87 18.48 38.01 -13.78
N VAL A 88 19.52 38.79 -13.44
CA VAL A 88 20.70 38.30 -12.70
C VAL A 88 20.31 37.76 -11.33
N ARG A 89 19.43 38.46 -10.60
CA ARG A 89 18.96 38.01 -9.29
C ARG A 89 18.12 36.73 -9.40
N GLY A 90 17.17 36.68 -10.33
CA GLY A 90 16.32 35.50 -10.54
C GLY A 90 17.13 34.28 -10.97
N LYS A 91 18.10 34.46 -11.88
CA LYS A 91 19.05 33.42 -12.26
C LYS A 91 19.82 32.87 -11.06
N LYS A 92 20.35 33.75 -10.19
CA LYS A 92 21.06 33.33 -8.98
C LYS A 92 20.16 32.50 -8.05
N GLN A 93 18.90 32.89 -7.87
CA GLN A 93 17.93 32.13 -7.07
C GLN A 93 17.65 30.74 -7.64
N VAL A 94 17.47 30.63 -8.96
CA VAL A 94 17.28 29.34 -9.65
C VAL A 94 18.49 28.43 -9.42
N ILE A 95 19.70 28.94 -9.63
CA ILE A 95 20.94 28.18 -9.42
C ILE A 95 21.08 27.75 -7.96
N ASP A 96 20.86 28.66 -7.01
CA ASP A 96 20.97 28.38 -5.57
C ASP A 96 20.03 27.25 -5.15
N VAL A 97 18.77 27.26 -5.63
CA VAL A 97 17.80 26.23 -5.27
C VAL A 97 18.07 24.90 -5.98
N ILE A 98 18.55 24.91 -7.22
CA ILE A 98 18.95 23.67 -7.88
C ILE A 98 20.16 23.06 -7.15
N LYS A 99 21.21 23.83 -6.85
CA LYS A 99 22.44 23.30 -6.23
C LYS A 99 22.28 22.88 -4.77
N LYS A 100 21.44 23.59 -4.00
CA LYS A 100 21.24 23.31 -2.56
C LYS A 100 20.02 22.44 -2.29
N GLY A 101 19.02 22.48 -3.18
CA GLY A 101 17.72 21.85 -2.98
C GLY A 101 17.58 20.50 -3.69
N VAL A 102 18.38 20.23 -4.73
CA VAL A 102 18.39 18.94 -5.41
C VAL A 102 19.50 18.07 -4.82
N VAL A 103 19.09 17.01 -4.14
CA VAL A 103 19.99 15.99 -3.56
C VAL A 103 19.79 14.66 -4.26
N SER A 104 20.78 13.78 -4.18
CA SER A 104 20.65 12.42 -4.69
C SER A 104 19.49 11.69 -4.03
N LEU A 105 18.72 10.95 -4.82
CA LEU A 105 17.61 10.15 -4.31
C LEU A 105 18.14 9.01 -3.42
N PRO A 106 17.51 8.74 -2.26
CA PRO A 106 17.86 7.60 -1.43
C PRO A 106 17.73 6.29 -2.21
N GLU A 107 18.50 5.29 -1.81
CA GLU A 107 18.35 3.93 -2.32
C GLU A 107 17.11 3.28 -1.70
N VAL A 108 16.51 2.34 -2.41
CA VAL A 108 15.28 1.66 -1.99
C VAL A 108 15.60 0.19 -1.78
N SER A 109 15.70 -0.20 -0.50
CA SER A 109 15.85 -1.59 -0.05
C SER A 109 14.69 -2.07 0.83
N SER A 110 13.90 -1.15 1.38
CA SER A 110 12.79 -1.44 2.29
C SER A 110 11.61 -0.50 2.05
N ILE A 111 10.46 -0.81 2.64
CA ILE A 111 9.29 0.08 2.63
C ILE A 111 9.58 1.42 3.32
N GLU A 112 10.37 1.40 4.40
CA GLU A 112 10.77 2.62 5.10
C GLU A 112 11.63 3.52 4.19
N ASP A 113 12.54 2.92 3.41
CA ASP A 113 13.32 3.67 2.43
C ASP A 113 12.45 4.23 1.30
N ALA A 114 11.43 3.47 0.87
CA ALA A 114 10.45 3.94 -0.11
C ALA A 114 9.66 5.16 0.41
N LYS A 115 9.26 5.18 1.69
CA LYS A 115 8.62 6.36 2.32
C LYS A 115 9.58 7.54 2.42
N LYS A 116 10.87 7.30 2.71
CA LYS A 116 11.88 8.37 2.69
C LYS A 116 12.10 8.93 1.29
N LEU A 117 12.08 8.08 0.26
CA LEU A 117 12.16 8.50 -1.12
C LEU A 117 10.98 9.41 -1.49
N ASP A 118 9.74 8.98 -1.20
CA ASP A 118 8.52 9.75 -1.48
C ASP A 118 8.63 11.17 -0.90
N ASN A 119 8.95 11.26 0.39
CA ASN A 119 9.15 12.52 1.08
C ASN A 119 10.28 13.37 0.49
N SER A 120 11.43 12.75 0.18
CA SER A 120 12.59 13.46 -0.38
C SER A 120 12.28 14.02 -1.77
N LEU A 121 11.63 13.22 -2.62
CA LEU A 121 11.23 13.61 -3.97
C LEU A 121 10.19 14.73 -3.93
N ASN A 122 9.20 14.66 -3.02
CA ASN A 122 8.23 15.73 -2.79
C ASN A 122 8.91 17.07 -2.43
N GLN A 123 9.91 17.03 -1.54
CA GLN A 123 10.63 18.24 -1.14
C GLN A 123 11.42 18.85 -2.29
N ILE A 124 12.07 18.02 -3.12
CA ILE A 124 12.78 18.48 -4.31
C ILE A 124 11.78 19.12 -5.29
N LEU A 125 10.70 18.42 -5.62
CA LEU A 125 9.65 18.89 -6.52
C LEU A 125 9.05 20.23 -6.07
N LYS A 126 8.74 20.36 -4.78
CA LYS A 126 8.23 21.61 -4.21
C LYS A 126 9.24 22.74 -4.34
N LYS A 127 10.49 22.54 -3.90
CA LYS A 127 11.52 23.60 -3.92
C LYS A 127 11.84 24.05 -5.35
N VAL A 128 12.10 23.09 -6.23
CA VAL A 128 12.48 23.36 -7.62
C VAL A 128 11.29 23.90 -8.41
N GLY A 129 10.12 23.25 -8.31
CA GLY A 129 8.91 23.68 -9.00
C GLY A 129 8.47 25.09 -8.61
N ASP A 130 8.55 25.44 -7.32
CA ASP A 130 8.20 26.77 -6.81
C ASP A 130 9.13 27.87 -7.35
N VAL A 131 10.44 27.63 -7.35
CA VAL A 131 11.40 28.61 -7.90
C VAL A 131 11.29 28.73 -9.42
N LEU A 132 11.15 27.61 -10.13
CA LEU A 132 10.99 27.65 -11.58
C LEU A 132 9.67 28.33 -11.98
N GLY A 133 8.58 28.08 -11.24
CA GLY A 133 7.29 28.74 -11.42
C GLY A 133 7.39 30.25 -11.24
N ARG A 134 7.95 30.71 -10.10
CA ARG A 134 8.13 32.15 -9.83
C ARG A 134 9.05 32.86 -10.83
N GLN A 135 10.13 32.19 -11.23
CA GLN A 135 11.15 32.76 -12.11
C GLN A 135 10.90 32.45 -13.59
N THR A 136 9.70 31.97 -13.97
CA THR A 136 9.37 31.55 -15.34
C THR A 136 9.80 32.57 -16.39
N ARG A 137 9.45 33.84 -16.23
CA ARG A 137 9.81 34.90 -17.21
C ARG A 137 11.32 35.13 -17.28
N VAL A 138 12.00 35.09 -16.14
CA VAL A 138 13.45 35.27 -16.05
C VAL A 138 14.15 34.09 -16.73
N ILE A 139 13.69 32.86 -16.49
CA ILE A 139 14.19 31.63 -17.13
C ILE A 139 14.03 31.68 -18.65
N HIS A 140 12.91 32.19 -19.17
CA HIS A 140 12.74 32.35 -20.62
C HIS A 140 13.75 33.35 -21.24
N ILE A 141 14.28 34.28 -20.45
CA ILE A 141 15.27 35.26 -20.90
C ILE A 141 16.69 34.67 -20.84
N PHE A 142 17.09 34.07 -19.71
CA PHE A 142 18.47 33.60 -19.53
C PHE A 142 18.71 32.13 -19.91
N ALA A 143 17.65 31.33 -20.05
CA ALA A 143 17.72 29.89 -20.18
C ALA A 143 16.62 29.33 -21.10
N LYS A 144 16.26 30.07 -22.16
CA LYS A 144 15.19 29.67 -23.11
C LYS A 144 15.33 28.22 -23.60
N LYS A 145 16.57 27.78 -23.84
CA LYS A 145 16.89 26.41 -24.28
C LYS A 145 16.66 25.34 -23.21
N TYR A 146 16.85 25.69 -21.94
CA TYR A 146 16.69 24.77 -20.80
C TYR A 146 15.29 24.84 -20.17
N ALA A 147 14.51 25.89 -20.46
CA ALA A 147 13.16 26.06 -19.92
C ALA A 147 12.25 24.86 -20.22
N THR A 148 12.25 24.40 -21.48
CA THR A 148 11.49 23.22 -21.90
C THR A 148 12.00 21.96 -21.23
N GLN A 149 13.31 21.73 -21.23
CA GLN A 149 13.92 20.55 -20.59
C GLN A 149 13.61 20.49 -19.08
N LEU A 150 13.69 21.62 -18.37
CA LEU A 150 13.36 21.70 -16.94
C LEU A 150 11.88 21.37 -16.69
N LYS A 151 11.00 21.86 -17.56
CA LYS A 151 9.56 21.59 -17.48
C LYS A 151 9.28 20.10 -17.70
N ASP A 152 9.79 19.53 -18.79
CA ASP A 152 9.54 18.14 -19.17
C ASP A 152 10.09 17.17 -18.10
N ASN A 153 11.31 17.43 -17.59
CA ASN A 153 11.88 16.64 -16.50
C ASN A 153 11.01 16.71 -15.23
N LEU A 154 10.56 17.91 -14.84
CA LEU A 154 9.68 18.06 -13.68
C LEU A 154 8.32 17.37 -13.86
N GLU A 155 7.77 17.36 -15.06
CA GLU A 155 6.50 16.68 -15.35
C GLU A 155 6.63 15.17 -15.14
N VAL A 156 7.67 14.56 -15.69
CA VAL A 156 7.95 13.12 -15.49
C VAL A 156 8.26 12.81 -14.02
N MET A 157 9.04 13.67 -13.35
CA MET A 157 9.33 13.49 -11.92
C MET A 157 8.07 13.58 -11.04
N ASN A 158 7.14 14.50 -11.34
CA ASN A 158 5.87 14.61 -10.65
C ASN A 158 4.98 13.37 -10.87
N GLN A 159 4.94 12.85 -12.11
CA GLN A 159 4.21 11.62 -12.39
C GLN A 159 4.81 10.43 -11.63
N ASN A 160 6.13 10.29 -11.63
CA ASN A 160 6.80 9.23 -10.87
C ASN A 160 6.56 9.36 -9.37
N HIS A 161 6.59 10.58 -8.82
CA HIS A 161 6.24 10.83 -7.43
C HIS A 161 4.79 10.43 -7.11
N SER A 162 3.82 10.83 -7.95
CA SER A 162 2.42 10.42 -7.78
C SER A 162 2.29 8.89 -7.76
N ASN A 163 2.94 8.22 -8.72
CA ASN A 163 2.91 6.76 -8.79
C ASN A 163 3.55 6.11 -7.54
N ILE A 164 4.67 6.65 -7.03
CA ILE A 164 5.29 6.16 -5.78
C ILE A 164 4.32 6.33 -4.60
N HIS A 165 3.70 7.50 -4.49
CA HIS A 165 2.75 7.79 -3.43
C HIS A 165 1.54 6.84 -3.46
N ASP A 166 0.96 6.63 -4.64
CA ASP A 166 -0.19 5.74 -4.84
C ASP A 166 0.16 4.28 -4.52
N ILE A 167 1.35 3.82 -4.93
CA ILE A 167 1.84 2.47 -4.61
C ILE A 167 1.97 2.30 -3.09
N LEU A 168 2.56 3.28 -2.39
CA LEU A 168 2.71 3.25 -0.94
C LEU A 168 1.36 3.29 -0.22
N GLN A 169 0.42 4.13 -0.67
CA GLN A 169 -0.92 4.18 -0.11
C GLN A 169 -1.65 2.83 -0.29
N ASN A 170 -1.52 2.22 -1.47
CA ASN A 170 -2.10 0.89 -1.72
C ASN A 170 -1.48 -0.19 -0.83
N PHE A 171 -0.17 -0.12 -0.55
CA PHE A 171 0.49 -1.02 0.40
C PHE A 171 -0.07 -0.86 1.82
N GLU A 172 -0.22 0.37 2.31
CA GLU A 172 -0.81 0.66 3.63
C GLU A 172 -2.26 0.18 3.73
N ASN A 173 -3.07 0.40 2.70
CA ASN A 173 -4.45 -0.10 2.64
C ASN A 173 -4.48 -1.64 2.69
N THR A 174 -3.60 -2.30 1.94
CA THR A 174 -3.48 -3.77 1.95
C THR A 174 -3.14 -4.27 3.35
N GLN A 175 -2.17 -3.64 4.01
CA GLN A 175 -1.77 -4.00 5.38
C GLN A 175 -2.92 -3.83 6.39
N SER A 176 -3.73 -2.77 6.25
CA SER A 176 -4.93 -2.57 7.07
C SER A 176 -5.94 -3.70 6.86
N THR A 177 -6.22 -4.05 5.60
CA THR A 177 -7.14 -5.16 5.28
C THR A 177 -6.61 -6.51 5.81
N SER A 178 -5.31 -6.78 5.68
CA SER A 178 -4.68 -7.97 6.29
C SER A 178 -4.91 -8.01 7.80
N GLY A 179 -4.74 -6.88 8.50
CA GLY A 179 -5.01 -6.76 9.93
C GLY A 179 -6.47 -7.04 10.29
N GLU A 180 -7.42 -6.48 9.54
CA GLU A 180 -8.86 -6.73 9.73
C GLU A 180 -9.24 -8.20 9.56
N ILE A 181 -8.64 -8.90 8.58
CA ILE A 181 -8.84 -10.34 8.36
C ILE A 181 -8.35 -11.14 9.57
N LEU A 182 -7.15 -10.83 10.07
CA LEU A 182 -6.58 -11.53 11.23
C LEU A 182 -7.42 -11.30 12.50
N ASP A 183 -7.95 -10.11 12.69
CA ASP A 183 -8.82 -9.82 13.84
C ASP A 183 -10.19 -10.50 13.71
N ALA A 184 -10.74 -10.60 12.50
CA ALA A 184 -11.94 -11.38 12.23
C ALA A 184 -11.72 -12.88 12.53
N LEU A 185 -10.56 -13.44 12.18
CA LEU A 185 -10.21 -14.83 12.51
C LEU A 185 -10.19 -15.06 14.02
N LYS A 186 -9.51 -14.21 14.80
CA LYS A 186 -9.49 -14.29 16.27
C LYS A 186 -10.91 -14.25 16.85
N LYS A 187 -11.79 -13.40 16.28
CA LYS A 187 -13.18 -13.32 16.70
C LYS A 187 -13.94 -14.61 16.42
N ILE A 188 -13.73 -15.23 15.27
CA ILE A 188 -14.33 -16.53 14.93
C ILE A 188 -13.89 -17.61 15.92
N GLU A 189 -12.60 -17.66 16.26
CA GLU A 189 -12.08 -18.61 17.26
C GLU A 189 -12.74 -18.43 18.63
N SER A 190 -12.87 -17.18 19.10
CA SER A 190 -13.52 -16.87 20.37
C SER A 190 -15.01 -17.26 20.39
N LEU A 191 -15.70 -17.11 19.26
CA LEU A 191 -17.10 -17.52 19.14
C LEU A 191 -17.23 -19.04 19.09
N LYS A 192 -16.27 -19.74 18.48
CA LYS A 192 -16.20 -21.20 18.44
C LYS A 192 -16.01 -21.77 19.85
N SER A 193 -15.09 -21.22 20.66
CA SER A 193 -14.90 -21.65 22.05
C SER A 193 -16.16 -21.38 22.90
N THR A 194 -16.74 -20.18 22.79
CA THR A 194 -17.99 -19.83 23.49
C THR A 194 -19.14 -20.77 23.11
N LYS A 195 -19.24 -21.16 21.83
CA LYS A 195 -20.25 -22.12 21.37
C LYS A 195 -20.04 -23.50 22.01
N ILE A 196 -18.81 -23.98 22.10
CA ILE A 196 -18.48 -25.25 22.75
C ILE A 196 -18.90 -25.21 24.22
N GLU A 197 -18.52 -24.17 24.97
CA GLU A 197 -18.90 -23.99 26.37
C GLU A 197 -20.42 -23.97 26.57
N LYS A 198 -21.16 -23.21 25.74
CA LYS A 198 -22.61 -23.16 25.83
C LYS A 198 -23.27 -24.51 25.50
N THR A 199 -22.70 -25.25 24.54
CA THR A 199 -23.20 -26.58 24.19
C THR A 199 -23.01 -27.54 25.36
N GLN A 200 -21.86 -27.50 26.04
CA GLN A 200 -21.62 -28.32 27.23
C GLN A 200 -22.63 -27.99 28.34
N LYS A 201 -22.86 -26.70 28.62
CA LYS A 201 -23.86 -26.28 29.62
C LYS A 201 -25.26 -26.80 29.30
N ILE A 202 -25.67 -26.82 28.02
CA ILE A 202 -26.97 -27.37 27.61
C ILE A 202 -27.05 -28.87 27.92
N VAL A 203 -25.97 -29.62 27.66
CA VAL A 203 -25.91 -31.05 27.98
C VAL A 203 -26.02 -31.27 29.49
N ASP A 204 -25.26 -30.52 30.28
CA ASP A 204 -25.26 -30.64 31.74
C ASP A 204 -26.65 -30.32 32.32
N THR A 205 -27.29 -29.23 31.88
CA THR A 205 -28.65 -28.87 32.30
C THR A 205 -29.69 -29.91 31.91
N ASN A 206 -29.57 -30.53 30.73
CA ASN A 206 -30.49 -31.61 30.32
C ASN A 206 -30.34 -32.84 31.21
N ASN A 207 -29.11 -33.20 31.60
CA ASN A 207 -28.86 -34.31 32.51
C ASN A 207 -29.44 -34.04 33.91
N GLU A 208 -29.25 -32.82 34.44
CA GLU A 208 -29.86 -32.40 35.71
C GLU A 208 -31.40 -32.44 35.65
N LEU A 209 -31.97 -32.03 34.52
CA LEU A 209 -33.42 -32.04 34.32
C LEU A 209 -33.99 -33.46 34.26
N GLU A 210 -33.32 -34.40 33.59
CA GLU A 210 -33.72 -35.82 33.61
C GLU A 210 -33.60 -36.44 35.01
N SER A 211 -32.50 -36.19 35.73
CA SER A 211 -32.37 -36.63 37.12
C SER A 211 -33.49 -36.08 38.01
N THR A 212 -33.85 -34.80 37.83
CA THR A 212 -34.93 -34.17 38.57
C THR A 212 -36.29 -34.79 38.25
N LYS A 213 -36.56 -35.14 36.97
CA LYS A 213 -37.77 -35.88 36.59
C LYS A 213 -37.82 -37.26 37.24
N GLU A 214 -36.72 -38.01 37.24
CA GLU A 214 -36.63 -39.31 37.90
C GLU A 214 -36.94 -39.20 39.39
N HIS A 215 -36.37 -38.20 40.07
CA HIS A 215 -36.68 -37.92 41.47
C HIS A 215 -38.17 -37.58 41.68
N LEU A 216 -38.75 -36.76 40.80
CA LEU A 216 -40.16 -36.38 40.87
C LEU A 216 -41.07 -37.61 40.73
N THR A 217 -40.81 -38.49 39.76
CA THR A 217 -41.58 -39.74 39.59
C THR A 217 -41.46 -40.68 40.81
N THR A 218 -40.27 -40.73 41.43
CA THR A 218 -40.04 -41.52 42.65
C THR A 218 -40.85 -40.98 43.83
N ILE A 219 -40.89 -39.65 43.98
CA ILE A 219 -41.68 -38.98 45.02
C ILE A 219 -43.18 -39.20 44.77
N GLU A 220 -43.66 -39.06 43.54
CA GLU A 220 -45.07 -39.30 43.19
C GLU A 220 -45.50 -40.73 43.53
N LYS A 221 -44.67 -41.73 43.20
CA LYS A 221 -44.90 -43.12 43.58
C LYS A 221 -44.97 -43.29 45.10
N SER A 222 -44.04 -42.67 45.82
CA SER A 222 -44.01 -42.73 47.29
C SER A 222 -45.27 -42.12 47.92
N ILE A 223 -45.74 -40.98 47.39
CA ILE A 223 -46.99 -40.34 47.83
C ILE A 223 -48.20 -41.25 47.57
N TYR A 224 -48.25 -41.90 46.40
CA TYR A 224 -49.30 -42.84 46.06
C TYR A 224 -49.33 -44.03 47.05
N GLU A 225 -48.17 -44.62 47.31
CA GLU A 225 -48.02 -45.74 48.26
C GLU A 225 -48.52 -45.34 49.66
N ILE A 226 -48.11 -44.17 50.18
CA ILE A 226 -48.56 -43.66 51.48
C ILE A 226 -50.09 -43.50 51.52
N LYS A 227 -50.69 -42.87 50.51
CA LYS A 227 -52.15 -42.67 50.42
C LYS A 227 -52.94 -43.97 50.30
N SER A 228 -52.33 -45.00 49.72
CA SER A 228 -52.93 -46.33 49.58
C SER A 228 -52.79 -47.21 50.82
N SER A 229 -51.98 -46.79 51.80
CA SER A 229 -51.74 -47.56 53.02
C SER A 229 -52.95 -47.57 53.96
N ASP A 230 -53.09 -48.65 54.72
CA ASP A 230 -54.19 -48.82 55.68
C ASP A 230 -54.10 -47.85 56.86
N GLU A 231 -52.90 -47.35 57.19
CA GLU A 231 -52.70 -46.33 58.22
C GLU A 231 -53.26 -44.97 57.81
N TYR A 232 -53.08 -44.58 56.54
CA TYR A 232 -53.67 -43.35 56.02
C TYR A 232 -55.20 -43.44 55.93
N ARG A 233 -55.75 -44.61 55.58
CA ARG A 233 -57.21 -44.85 55.51
C ARG A 233 -57.91 -44.90 56.86
N LYS A 234 -57.17 -45.03 57.96
CA LYS A 234 -57.71 -45.06 59.34
C LYS A 234 -57.94 -43.67 59.93
N TYR A 235 -57.42 -42.62 59.28
CA TYR A 235 -57.67 -41.20 59.59
C TYR A 235 -58.66 -40.60 58.59
#